data_AF-A0AAU9WHK9-F1
#
_entry.id   AF-A0AAU9WHK9-F1
#
_cell.length_a   1.000
_cell.length_b   1.000
_cell.length_c   1.000
_cell.angle_alpha   90.00
_cell.angle_beta   90.00
_cell.angle_gamma   90.00
#
_symmetry.space_group_name_H-M   'P 1'
#
loop_
_entity.id
_entity.type
_entity.pdbx_description
1 polymer ?
#
loop_
_entity_poly.entity_id
_entity_poly.type
_entity_poly.pdbx_seq_one_letter_code
_entity_poly.pdbx_strand_id
1 'polypeptide(L)'
;MDKEWLVMALNCRENLVLSTASVHLQLDRLRKVADDDGDDGGDHEVPGVAVVKFEACEFTCEGLISRYKAFIISRDEEPVQIQNACGKVIPVPGHCRVLFDTGNEVATSISRELLLELNLQPVPSKKMKVKLAGRGSGQFETVEINLIIRGCPFKVSALIDAVAEGTDLLVGMDIIQKLFDSGYTIGD
;
A
#
# COMPACT_ATOMS: atom_id res chain seq x y z
N MET A 1 -18.08 8.53 16.56
CA MET A 1 -18.09 7.41 15.61
C MET A 1 -17.51 7.96 14.34
N ASP A 2 -16.24 7.65 14.08
CA ASP A 2 -15.53 8.19 12.93
C ASP A 2 -15.99 7.41 11.69
N LYS A 3 -16.71 8.09 10.81
CA LYS A 3 -17.14 7.56 9.52
C LYS A 3 -15.95 7.69 8.57
N GLU A 4 -15.43 6.56 8.10
CA GLU A 4 -14.35 6.52 7.14
C GLU A 4 -14.93 6.52 5.73
N TRP A 5 -14.47 7.46 4.90
CA TRP A 5 -14.92 7.62 3.53
C TRP A 5 -13.80 7.15 2.60
N LEU A 6 -14.09 6.15 1.77
CA LEU A 6 -13.14 5.62 0.80
C LEU A 6 -13.65 5.92 -0.62
N VAL A 7 -12.76 6.45 -1.47
CA VAL A 7 -13.02 6.63 -2.90
C VAL A 7 -12.44 5.42 -3.62
N MET A 8 -13.30 4.56 -4.15
CA MET A 8 -12.89 3.38 -4.92
C MET A 8 -13.57 3.34 -6.28
N ALA A 9 -12.84 2.82 -7.28
CA ALA A 9 -13.45 2.36 -8.52
C ALA A 9 -14.01 0.95 -8.27
N LEU A 10 -15.34 0.83 -8.25
CA LEU A 10 -16.01 -0.46 -8.06
C LEU A 10 -16.08 -1.20 -9.40
N ASN A 11 -15.53 -2.41 -9.45
CA ASN A 11 -15.66 -3.30 -10.59
C ASN A 11 -16.68 -4.40 -10.23
N CYS A 12 -17.96 -4.12 -10.44
CA CYS A 12 -19.03 -5.08 -10.19
C CYS A 12 -19.03 -6.13 -11.30
N ARG A 13 -18.77 -7.41 -10.98
CA ARG A 13 -18.99 -8.51 -11.91
C ARG A 13 -20.45 -8.97 -11.80
N GLU A 14 -21.04 -9.15 -12.99
CA GLU A 14 -22.38 -9.66 -13.30
C GLU A 14 -23.53 -8.62 -13.22
N ASN A 15 -23.89 -8.12 -14.42
CA ASN A 15 -25.19 -7.54 -14.80
C ASN A 15 -25.64 -6.16 -14.30
N LEU A 16 -24.76 -5.28 -13.80
CA LEU A 16 -25.14 -3.88 -13.57
C LEU A 16 -24.15 -2.91 -14.23
N VAL A 17 -24.72 -1.91 -14.91
CA VAL A 17 -24.03 -0.91 -15.73
C VAL A 17 -22.80 -0.34 -15.03
N LEU A 18 -21.67 -0.35 -15.75
CA LEU A 18 -20.40 0.22 -15.32
C LEU A 18 -20.58 1.72 -15.03
N SER A 19 -20.54 2.11 -13.76
CA SER A 19 -20.27 3.51 -13.43
C SER A 19 -18.78 3.76 -13.66
N THR A 20 -18.45 4.60 -14.63
CA THR A 20 -17.09 5.10 -14.86
C THR A 20 -16.70 6.21 -13.87
N ALA A 21 -17.65 6.67 -13.05
CA ALA A 21 -17.43 7.68 -12.03
C ALA A 21 -17.05 7.03 -10.68
N SER A 22 -16.08 7.65 -10.00
CA SER A 22 -15.67 7.27 -8.65
C SER A 22 -16.85 7.35 -7.68
N VAL A 23 -17.01 6.32 -6.86
CA VAL A 23 -18.11 6.21 -5.92
C VAL A 23 -17.61 6.49 -4.50
N HIS A 24 -18.32 7.34 -3.75
CA HIS A 24 -18.09 7.54 -2.33
C HIS A 24 -18.68 6.39 -1.54
N LEU A 25 -17.83 5.65 -0.84
CA LEU A 25 -18.25 4.52 -0.01
C LEU A 25 -18.13 4.88 1.45
N GLN A 26 -19.26 4.77 2.16
CA GLN A 26 -19.26 4.78 3.61
C GLN A 26 -18.95 3.36 4.09
N LEU A 27 -17.83 3.22 4.79
CA LEU A 27 -17.47 1.96 5.44
C LEU A 27 -17.93 2.03 6.89
N ASP A 28 -18.97 1.27 7.21
CA ASP A 28 -19.36 1.06 8.61
C ASP A 28 -18.63 -0.19 9.12
N ARG A 29 -17.80 -0.01 10.16
CA ARG A 29 -17.17 -1.14 10.86
C ARG A 29 -18.26 -1.95 11.54
N LEU A 30 -18.36 -3.23 11.21
CA LEU A 30 -19.03 -4.19 12.10
C LEU A 30 -18.29 -4.13 13.44
N ARG A 31 -18.99 -3.64 14.48
CA ARG A 31 -18.50 -3.71 15.86
C ARG A 31 -18.24 -5.18 16.19
N LYS A 32 -17.18 -5.45 16.96
CA LYS A 32 -16.99 -6.73 17.65
C LYS A 32 -18.35 -7.15 18.21
N VAL A 33 -18.83 -8.32 17.79
CA VAL A 33 -19.88 -9.01 18.52
C VAL A 33 -19.33 -9.17 19.93
N ALA A 34 -20.02 -8.62 20.91
CA ALA A 34 -19.64 -8.81 22.30
C ALA A 34 -19.65 -10.32 22.56
N ASP A 35 -18.55 -10.83 23.13
CA ASP A 35 -18.45 -12.20 23.62
C ASP A 35 -19.67 -12.46 24.52
N ASP A 36 -20.64 -13.23 24.02
CA ASP A 36 -21.72 -13.78 24.83
C ASP A 36 -21.34 -15.24 25.08
N ASP A 37 -20.97 -15.51 26.32
CA ASP A 37 -20.49 -16.79 26.81
C ASP A 37 -21.54 -17.90 26.53
N GLY A 38 -21.24 -18.82 25.61
CA GLY A 38 -22.14 -19.94 25.32
C GLY A 38 -21.66 -20.93 24.25
N ASP A 39 -20.86 -21.90 24.69
CA ASP A 39 -20.77 -23.32 24.28
C ASP A 39 -20.99 -23.76 22.81
N ASP A 40 -20.01 -24.53 22.35
CA ASP A 40 -19.95 -25.50 21.24
C ASP A 40 -20.17 -25.04 19.78
N GLY A 41 -19.08 -25.11 19.01
CA GLY A 41 -19.09 -25.07 17.54
C GLY A 41 -18.09 -24.04 17.00
N GLY A 42 -17.06 -24.52 16.29
CA GLY A 42 -15.98 -23.69 15.77
C GLY A 42 -16.46 -22.56 14.85
N ASP A 43 -16.55 -21.36 15.41
CA ASP A 43 -16.75 -20.12 14.67
C ASP A 43 -15.41 -19.63 14.14
N HIS A 44 -15.20 -19.84 12.84
CA HIS A 44 -14.25 -19.04 12.08
C HIS A 44 -14.75 -17.59 12.10
N GLU A 45 -14.22 -16.75 13.00
CA GLU A 45 -14.18 -15.31 12.77
C GLU A 45 -13.72 -15.10 11.33
N VAL A 46 -14.53 -14.41 10.50
CA VAL A 46 -14.09 -13.96 9.18
C VAL A 46 -13.62 -12.51 9.36
N PRO A 47 -12.35 -12.26 9.74
CA PRO A 47 -11.83 -10.92 9.78
C PRO A 47 -11.92 -10.30 8.38
N GLY A 48 -12.49 -9.10 8.32
CA GLY A 48 -12.51 -8.29 7.09
C GLY A 48 -13.76 -8.42 6.24
N VAL A 49 -14.95 -8.47 6.85
CA VAL A 49 -16.17 -8.14 6.10
C VAL A 49 -16.50 -6.67 6.34
N ALA A 50 -16.49 -5.86 5.27
CA ALA A 50 -16.97 -4.48 5.31
C ALA A 50 -18.28 -4.36 4.55
N VAL A 51 -19.27 -3.70 5.17
CA VAL A 51 -20.52 -3.34 4.48
C VAL A 51 -20.26 -2.07 3.70
N VAL A 52 -20.56 -2.12 2.41
CA VAL A 52 -20.43 -1.00 1.49
C VAL A 52 -21.83 -0.56 1.14
N LYS A 53 -22.17 0.66 1.53
CA LYS A 53 -23.42 1.31 1.11
C LYS A 53 -23.11 2.41 0.10
N PHE A 54 -23.76 2.35 -1.04
CA PHE A 54 -23.74 3.42 -2.05
C PHE A 54 -25.15 3.92 -2.33
N GLU A 55 -25.34 5.23 -2.25
CA GLU A 55 -26.59 5.91 -2.56
C GLU A 55 -26.43 6.67 -3.89
N ALA A 56 -27.17 6.24 -4.92
CA ALA A 56 -27.24 6.89 -6.21
C ALA A 56 -28.68 7.35 -6.50
N CYS A 57 -28.97 8.60 -6.14
CA CYS A 57 -30.29 9.22 -6.32
C CYS A 57 -31.42 8.38 -5.69
N GLU A 58 -32.12 7.56 -6.48
CA GLU A 58 -33.25 6.73 -6.06
C GLU A 58 -32.87 5.29 -5.68
N PHE A 59 -31.61 4.88 -5.90
CA PHE A 59 -31.16 3.51 -5.65
C PHE A 59 -30.13 3.44 -4.54
N THR A 60 -30.33 2.50 -3.62
CA THR A 60 -29.33 2.10 -2.62
C THR A 60 -28.80 0.73 -3.01
N CYS A 61 -27.49 0.64 -3.23
CA CYS A 61 -26.81 -0.63 -3.38
C CYS A 61 -26.02 -0.93 -2.12
N GLU A 62 -26.23 -2.13 -1.56
CA GLU A 62 -25.49 -2.66 -0.43
C GLU A 62 -24.71 -3.89 -0.88
N GLY A 63 -23.42 -3.94 -0.53
CA GLY A 63 -22.54 -5.06 -0.84
C GLY A 63 -21.62 -5.39 0.32
N LEU A 64 -21.15 -6.63 0.36
CA LEU A 64 -20.15 -7.07 1.32
C LEU A 64 -18.80 -7.16 0.62
N ILE A 65 -17.78 -6.46 1.13
CA ILE A 65 -16.39 -6.75 0.78
C ILE A 65 -15.91 -7.83 1.74
N SER A 66 -15.74 -9.04 1.22
CA SER A 66 -15.05 -10.11 1.94
C SER A 66 -13.53 -9.90 1.85
N ARG A 67 -12.80 -10.12 2.96
CA ARG A 67 -11.33 -9.97 3.11
C ARG A 67 -10.77 -8.55 3.15
N TYR A 68 -11.56 -7.56 3.56
CA TYR A 68 -11.08 -6.22 3.86
C TYR A 68 -10.22 -6.19 5.13
N LYS A 69 -8.90 -6.34 4.97
CA LYS A 69 -7.94 -6.11 6.05
C LYS A 69 -7.44 -4.66 5.99
N ALA A 70 -8.26 -3.72 6.49
CA ALA A 70 -7.99 -2.27 6.42
C ALA A 70 -6.57 -1.88 6.87
N PHE A 71 -6.05 -2.60 7.86
CA PHE A 71 -4.79 -2.30 8.53
C PHE A 71 -3.65 -3.27 8.17
N ILE A 72 -3.85 -4.20 7.23
CA ILE A 72 -2.79 -5.12 6.83
C ILE A 72 -2.31 -4.72 5.43
N ILE A 73 -1.05 -4.27 5.37
CA ILE A 73 -0.31 -4.03 4.15
C ILE A 73 0.21 -5.39 3.66
N SER A 74 -0.14 -5.76 2.43
CA SER A 74 0.39 -7.00 1.84
C SER A 74 1.89 -6.84 1.61
N ARG A 75 2.68 -7.85 2.01
CA ARG A 75 4.12 -7.79 1.82
C ARG A 75 4.53 -7.69 0.35
N ASP A 76 3.85 -8.45 -0.51
CA ASP A 76 4.23 -8.70 -1.90
C ASP A 76 3.26 -8.10 -2.93
N GLU A 77 2.01 -7.80 -2.54
CA GLU A 77 0.95 -7.39 -3.47
C GLU A 77 0.36 -6.01 -3.15
N GLU A 78 0.93 -5.28 -2.19
CA GLU A 78 0.37 -4.00 -1.79
C GLU A 78 0.44 -2.98 -2.93
N PRO A 79 -0.69 -2.35 -3.30
CA PRO A 79 -0.70 -1.31 -4.32
C PRO A 79 0.03 -0.07 -3.82
N VAL A 80 1.11 0.29 -4.52
CA VAL A 80 1.88 1.51 -4.26
C VAL A 80 1.78 2.44 -5.45
N GLN A 81 1.58 3.72 -5.16
CA GLN A 81 1.69 4.80 -6.12
C GLN A 81 2.99 5.56 -5.91
N ILE A 82 3.53 6.12 -6.99
CA ILE A 82 4.78 6.87 -6.98
C ILE A 82 4.66 8.11 -7.87
N GLN A 83 5.29 9.19 -7.43
CA GLN A 83 5.36 10.43 -8.22
C GLN A 83 6.53 10.37 -9.20
N ASN A 84 6.25 10.63 -10.49
CA ASN A 84 7.27 10.73 -11.52
C ASN A 84 7.90 12.14 -11.59
N ALA A 85 8.90 12.33 -12.45
CA ALA A 85 9.60 13.62 -12.59
C ALA A 85 8.70 14.78 -13.07
N CYS A 86 7.58 14.50 -13.73
CA CYS A 86 6.60 15.50 -14.13
C CYS A 86 5.64 15.90 -12.99
N GLY A 87 5.81 15.33 -11.80
CA GLY A 87 4.94 15.55 -10.64
C GLY A 87 3.65 14.74 -10.66
N LYS A 88 3.44 13.88 -11.67
CA LYS A 88 2.24 13.03 -11.78
C LYS A 88 2.38 11.81 -10.87
N VAL A 89 1.35 11.53 -10.08
CA VAL A 89 1.24 10.31 -9.29
C VAL A 89 0.66 9.21 -10.17
N ILE A 90 1.38 8.10 -10.29
CA ILE A 90 0.99 6.93 -11.06
C ILE A 90 1.12 5.67 -10.19
N PRO A 91 0.36 4.60 -10.45
CA PRO A 91 0.67 3.29 -9.88
C PRO A 91 2.11 2.89 -10.24
N VAL A 92 2.81 2.22 -9.32
CA VAL A 92 4.05 1.53 -9.69
C VAL A 92 3.71 0.58 -10.86
N PRO A 93 4.49 0.61 -11.95
CA PRO A 93 4.19 -0.18 -13.15
C PRO A 93 3.98 -1.66 -12.82
N GLY A 94 2.97 -2.30 -13.44
CA GLY A 94 2.55 -3.65 -13.05
C GLY A 94 3.55 -4.77 -13.34
N HIS A 95 4.57 -4.51 -14.15
CA HIS A 95 5.71 -5.42 -14.34
C HIS A 95 6.80 -5.25 -13.28
N CYS A 96 6.77 -4.15 -12.52
CA CYS A 96 7.68 -3.90 -11.42
C CYS A 96 7.19 -4.59 -10.14
N ARG A 97 8.10 -5.22 -9.40
CA ARG A 97 7.76 -5.84 -8.12
C ARG A 97 8.03 -4.89 -6.96
N VAL A 98 7.01 -4.70 -6.11
CA VAL A 98 7.12 -3.98 -4.84
C VAL A 98 7.24 -4.99 -3.70
N LEU A 99 8.15 -4.74 -2.76
CA LEU A 99 8.33 -5.56 -1.57
C LEU A 99 8.38 -4.67 -0.33
N PHE A 100 7.60 -5.00 0.70
CA PHE A 100 7.73 -4.42 2.03
C PHE A 100 8.66 -5.29 2.87
N ASP A 101 9.86 -4.80 3.18
CA ASP A 101 10.89 -5.57 3.88
C ASP A 101 11.16 -4.99 5.27
N THR A 102 10.61 -5.62 6.30
CA THR A 102 10.83 -5.25 7.70
C THR A 102 12.28 -5.48 8.16
N GLY A 103 13.04 -6.32 7.45
CA GLY A 103 14.47 -6.54 7.71
C GLY A 103 15.37 -5.47 7.10
N ASN A 104 14.84 -4.63 6.20
CA ASN A 104 15.58 -3.51 5.62
C ASN A 104 15.51 -2.27 6.53
N GLU A 105 16.38 -2.26 7.54
CA GLU A 105 16.45 -1.21 8.56
C GLU A 105 16.98 0.14 8.05
N VAL A 106 17.62 0.15 6.88
CA VAL A 106 18.44 1.29 6.45
C VAL A 106 17.62 2.36 5.70
N ALA A 107 17.06 2.00 4.55
CA ALA A 107 16.38 2.94 3.66
C ALA A 107 15.62 2.21 2.56
N THR A 108 14.50 2.78 2.13
CA THR A 108 13.79 2.35 0.92
C THR A 108 14.72 2.38 -0.29
N SER A 109 14.59 1.39 -1.18
CA SER A 109 15.48 1.19 -2.33
C SER A 109 14.71 1.06 -3.63
N ILE A 110 15.31 1.48 -4.73
CA ILE A 110 14.70 1.52 -6.07
C ILE A 110 15.68 0.98 -7.13
N SER A 111 15.18 0.20 -8.09
CA SER A 111 15.97 -0.28 -9.24
C SER A 111 16.22 0.85 -10.23
N ARG A 112 17.33 0.78 -10.98
CA ARG A 112 17.55 1.70 -12.11
C ARG A 112 16.47 1.60 -13.20
N GLU A 113 15.88 0.43 -13.40
CA GLU A 113 14.81 0.23 -14.38
C GLU A 113 13.59 1.11 -14.04
N LEU A 114 13.08 0.98 -12.81
CA LEU A 114 11.97 1.81 -12.34
C LEU A 114 12.34 3.29 -12.30
N LEU A 115 13.58 3.65 -11.94
CA LEU A 115 14.06 5.03 -11.96
C LEU A 115 13.96 5.65 -13.37
N LEU A 116 14.36 4.92 -14.40
CA LEU A 116 14.33 5.35 -15.80
C LEU A 116 12.88 5.53 -16.28
N GLU A 117 11.99 4.61 -15.94
CA GLU A 117 10.56 4.73 -16.29
C GLU A 117 9.89 5.95 -15.66
N LEU A 118 10.30 6.31 -14.45
CA LEU A 118 9.80 7.50 -13.75
C LEU A 118 10.46 8.80 -14.23
N ASN A 119 11.46 8.69 -15.12
CA ASN A 119 12.30 9.79 -15.60
C ASN A 119 12.94 10.59 -14.45
N LEU A 120 13.19 9.94 -13.31
CA LEU A 120 13.78 10.57 -12.14
C LEU A 120 15.30 10.60 -12.25
N GLN A 121 15.91 11.67 -11.77
CA GLN A 121 17.35 11.83 -11.79
C GLN A 121 17.93 11.60 -10.40
N PRO A 122 19.05 10.87 -10.27
CA PRO A 122 19.78 10.78 -9.02
C PRO A 122 20.15 12.16 -8.50
N VAL A 123 20.19 12.33 -7.18
CA VAL A 123 20.68 13.56 -6.55
C VAL A 123 22.18 13.68 -6.83
N PRO A 124 22.64 14.69 -7.58
CA PRO A 124 24.06 14.85 -7.89
C PRO A 124 24.86 14.95 -6.60
N SER A 125 26.03 14.31 -6.54
CA SER A 125 26.98 14.34 -5.41
C SER A 125 26.54 13.69 -4.09
N LYS A 126 25.30 13.22 -3.96
CA LYS A 126 24.83 12.54 -2.74
C LYS A 126 24.98 11.03 -2.88
N LYS A 127 26.02 10.49 -2.24
CA LYS A 127 26.16 9.05 -2.02
C LYS A 127 25.99 8.73 -0.54
N MET A 128 25.17 7.73 -0.24
CA MET A 128 24.97 7.26 1.12
C MET A 128 25.83 6.02 1.35
N LYS A 129 26.66 6.06 2.41
CA LYS A 129 27.40 4.88 2.85
C LYS A 129 26.49 4.07 3.76
N VAL A 130 26.12 2.88 3.33
CA VAL A 130 25.23 2.00 4.09
C VAL A 130 25.83 0.60 4.19
N LYS A 131 25.46 -0.10 5.27
CA LYS A 131 25.80 -1.51 5.45
C LYS A 131 24.55 -2.32 5.17
N LEU A 132 24.53 -3.00 4.03
CA LEU A 132 23.42 -3.87 3.67
C LEU A 132 23.68 -5.28 4.22
N ALA A 133 22.65 -5.91 4.75
CA ALA A 133 22.69 -7.32 5.12
C ALA A 133 23.06 -8.15 3.87
N GLY A 134 23.99 -9.10 4.01
CA GLY A 134 24.43 -9.97 2.91
C GLY A 134 25.37 -9.35 1.86
N ARG A 135 25.45 -8.01 1.72
CA ARG A 135 26.34 -7.34 0.76
C ARG A 135 27.49 -6.53 1.38
N GLY A 136 27.51 -6.37 2.70
CA GLY A 136 28.53 -5.60 3.40
C GLY A 136 28.33 -4.08 3.26
N SER A 137 29.38 -3.29 3.50
CA SER A 137 29.30 -1.82 3.37
C SER A 137 29.52 -1.37 1.93
N GLY A 138 28.61 -0.54 1.41
CA GLY A 138 28.71 0.06 0.08
C GLY A 138 28.38 1.56 0.09
N GLN A 139 28.74 2.25 -0.98
CA GLN A 139 28.26 3.60 -1.26
C GLN A 139 27.25 3.54 -2.40
N PHE A 140 26.05 4.06 -2.16
CA PHE A 140 24.95 4.02 -3.10
C PHE A 140 24.55 5.43 -3.48
N GLU A 141 24.22 5.63 -4.75
CA GLU A 141 23.56 6.86 -5.20
C GLU A 141 22.16 6.93 -4.62
N THR A 142 21.64 8.14 -4.47
CA THR A 142 20.30 8.36 -3.91
C THR A 142 19.42 9.14 -4.86
N VAL A 143 18.11 8.91 -4.79
CA VAL A 143 17.08 9.70 -5.46
C VAL A 143 16.02 10.11 -4.44
N GLU A 144 15.48 11.33 -4.55
CA GLU A 144 14.29 11.69 -3.78
C GLU A 144 13.05 11.11 -4.47
N ILE A 145 12.29 10.29 -3.76
CA ILE A 145 11.01 9.74 -4.25
C ILE A 145 9.88 10.14 -3.31
N ASN A 146 8.68 10.19 -3.87
CA ASN A 146 7.44 10.39 -3.12
C ASN A 146 6.52 9.21 -3.42
N LEU A 147 6.30 8.37 -2.41
CA LEU A 147 5.42 7.22 -2.46
C LEU A 147 4.08 7.56 -1.85
N ILE A 148 3.01 7.02 -2.41
CA ILE A 148 1.66 7.12 -1.85
C ILE A 148 1.18 5.69 -1.59
N ILE A 149 1.00 5.36 -0.32
CA ILE A 149 0.56 4.04 0.15
C ILE A 149 -0.72 4.27 0.94
N ARG A 150 -1.84 3.64 0.54
CA ARG A 150 -3.17 3.86 1.14
C ARG A 150 -3.58 5.35 1.24
N GLY A 151 -3.16 6.17 0.28
CA GLY A 151 -3.42 7.62 0.26
C GLY A 151 -2.50 8.44 1.17
N CYS A 152 -1.60 7.82 1.93
CA CYS A 152 -0.62 8.49 2.77
C CYS A 152 0.66 8.78 1.96
N PRO A 153 1.12 10.04 1.88
CA PRO A 153 2.34 10.40 1.17
C PRO A 153 3.60 10.18 2.04
N PHE A 154 4.65 9.64 1.42
CA PHE A 154 5.94 9.36 2.02
C PHE A 154 7.05 9.88 1.12
N LYS A 155 7.64 11.02 1.52
CA LYS A 155 8.86 11.54 0.88
C LYS A 155 10.10 10.92 1.54
N VAL A 156 10.94 10.24 0.76
CA VAL A 156 12.16 9.58 1.23
C VAL A 156 13.33 9.74 0.26
N SER A 157 14.54 9.54 0.76
CA SER A 157 15.78 9.51 -0.04
C SER A 157 16.12 8.05 -0.32
N ALA A 158 15.61 7.49 -1.42
CA ALA A 158 15.78 6.08 -1.74
C ALA A 158 17.17 5.77 -2.29
N LEU A 159 17.68 4.57 -1.99
CA LEU A 159 18.95 4.06 -2.50
C LEU A 159 18.75 3.43 -3.89
N ILE A 160 19.61 3.79 -4.83
CA ILE A 160 19.58 3.25 -6.20
C ILE A 160 20.36 1.92 -6.24
N ASP A 161 19.77 0.88 -6.83
CA ASP A 161 20.33 -0.48 -6.99
C ASP A 161 20.65 -1.24 -5.69
N ALA A 162 20.04 -0.83 -4.57
CA ALA A 162 20.11 -1.54 -3.29
C ALA A 162 18.90 -2.48 -3.07
N VAL A 163 18.23 -2.89 -4.15
CA VAL A 163 17.07 -3.79 -4.14
C VAL A 163 17.48 -5.26 -4.14
N ALA A 164 16.61 -6.13 -3.63
CA ALA A 164 16.75 -7.58 -3.77
C ALA A 164 16.55 -8.03 -5.22
N GLU A 165 17.06 -9.22 -5.57
CA GLU A 165 16.89 -9.78 -6.91
C GLU A 165 15.39 -9.93 -7.26
N GLY A 166 15.01 -9.47 -8.45
CA GLY A 166 13.62 -9.49 -8.91
C GLY A 166 12.69 -8.51 -8.20
N THR A 167 13.24 -7.49 -7.51
CA THR A 167 12.48 -6.41 -6.87
C THR A 167 12.87 -5.06 -7.46
N ASP A 168 11.88 -4.21 -7.75
CA ASP A 168 12.10 -2.88 -8.31
C ASP A 168 11.94 -1.76 -7.29
N LEU A 169 11.07 -1.98 -6.31
CA LEU A 169 10.87 -1.08 -5.19
C LEU A 169 10.85 -1.89 -3.90
N LEU A 170 11.82 -1.65 -3.03
CA LEU A 170 11.90 -2.28 -1.72
C LEU A 170 11.63 -1.22 -0.66
N VAL A 171 10.46 -1.26 -0.05
CA VAL A 171 10.02 -0.35 1.00
C VAL A 171 10.62 -0.80 2.33
N GLY A 172 11.44 0.05 2.93
CA GLY A 172 12.16 -0.25 4.16
C GLY A 172 11.51 0.32 5.42
N MET A 173 12.20 0.16 6.55
CA MET A 173 11.75 0.62 7.86
C MET A 173 11.58 2.15 7.97
N ASP A 174 12.21 2.93 7.09
CA ASP A 174 12.02 4.38 6.99
C ASP A 174 10.57 4.79 6.64
N ILE A 175 9.83 3.90 5.98
CA ILE A 175 8.40 4.04 5.69
C ILE A 175 7.55 3.12 6.55
N ILE A 176 7.95 1.84 6.70
CA ILE A 176 7.18 0.85 7.46
C ILE A 176 6.95 1.29 8.90
N GLN A 177 7.93 1.92 9.55
CA GLN A 177 7.73 2.41 10.91
C GLN A 177 6.60 3.44 11.00
N LYS A 178 6.48 4.34 10.02
CA LYS A 178 5.39 5.33 9.98
C LYS A 178 4.04 4.68 9.73
N LEU A 179 4.01 3.60 8.96
CA LEU A 179 2.81 2.78 8.78
C LEU A 179 2.41 2.10 10.10
N PHE A 180 3.37 1.54 10.84
CA PHE A 180 3.13 0.96 12.18
C PHE A 180 2.62 2.00 13.18
N ASP A 181 3.23 3.19 13.20
CA ASP A 181 2.78 4.29 14.05
C ASP A 181 1.35 4.74 13.71
N SER A 182 0.91 4.49 12.48
CA SER A 182 -0.45 4.75 11.98
C SER A 182 -1.41 3.56 12.18
N GLY A 183 -0.97 2.49 12.84
CA GLY A 183 -1.78 1.32 13.18
C GLY A 183 -1.82 0.21 12.12
N TYR A 184 -1.03 0.33 11.05
CA TYR A 184 -0.90 -0.74 10.07
C TYR A 184 0.03 -1.86 10.56
N THR A 185 -0.09 -3.04 9.95
CA THR A 185 0.85 -4.16 10.08
C THR A 185 1.23 -4.68 8.70
N ILE A 186 2.38 -5.35 8.57
CA ILE A 186 2.76 -6.06 7.36
C ILE A 186 2.31 -7.51 7.50
N GLY A 187 1.63 -8.05 6.49
CA GLY A 187 1.18 -9.44 6.48
C GLY A 187 1.31 -10.10 5.11
N ASP A 188 1.22 -11.43 5.10
CA ASP A 188 1.11 -12.25 3.90
C ASP A 188 -0.34 -12.26 3.35
#